data_AF-A0A1C5EPE2-F1
#
_entry.id   AF-A0A1C5EPE2-F1
#
_cell.length_a   1.000
_cell.length_b   1.000
_cell.length_c   1.000
_cell.angle_alpha   90.00
_cell.angle_beta   90.00
_cell.angle_gamma   90.00
#
_symmetry.space_group_name_H-M   'P 1'
#
loop_
_entity.id
_entity.type
_entity.pdbx_description
1 polymer ?
#
loop_
_entity_poly.entity_id
_entity_poly.type
_entity_poly.pdbx_seq_one_letter_code
_entity_poly.pdbx_strand_id
1 'polypeptide(L)'
;MVQDGDTVDFGTTVLGTGSGVQRSRLNRVEVEDARGVNSGWSLTATLTGFTSADGGTIPAGAVRWTPKCTAQNGSVGVPVAGSPAALGSEAASLCRMNPDGSRPFTGGRFDADADLTLTVPGFTRPGDYSATLTLTLL
;
A
#
# COMPACT_ATOMS: atom_id res chain seq x y z
N MET A 1 7.52 -10.21 7.81
CA MET A 1 6.47 -10.07 6.78
C MET A 1 6.93 -10.75 5.51
N VAL A 2 5.98 -11.25 4.71
CA VAL A 2 6.23 -11.85 3.39
C VAL A 2 5.26 -11.19 2.40
N GLN A 3 5.68 -10.95 1.15
CA GLN A 3 4.84 -10.37 0.12
C GLN A 3 4.77 -11.29 -1.10
N ASP A 4 3.58 -11.41 -1.73
CA ASP A 4 3.34 -12.29 -2.88
C ASP A 4 4.08 -11.86 -4.18
N GLY A 5 4.67 -10.65 -4.20
CA GLY A 5 5.47 -10.12 -5.31
C GLY A 5 5.97 -8.70 -5.07
N ASP A 6 6.90 -8.20 -5.89
CA ASP A 6 7.58 -6.90 -5.72
C ASP A 6 7.16 -5.83 -6.73
N THR A 7 6.37 -6.19 -7.73
CA THR A 7 5.98 -5.31 -8.84
C THR A 7 4.46 -5.14 -8.90
N VAL A 8 4.00 -3.90 -9.13
CA VAL A 8 2.61 -3.55 -9.40
C VAL A 8 2.55 -2.86 -10.76
N ASP A 9 1.80 -3.45 -11.70
CA ASP A 9 1.57 -2.86 -13.02
C ASP A 9 0.22 -2.11 -13.04
N PHE A 10 0.24 -0.85 -13.47
CA PHE A 10 -0.96 -0.05 -13.73
C PHE A 10 -1.42 -0.15 -15.19
N GLY A 11 -0.65 -0.82 -16.05
CA GLY A 11 -0.91 -0.97 -17.47
C GLY A 11 -0.65 0.32 -18.26
N THR A 12 -1.17 0.33 -19.48
CA THR A 12 -1.02 1.45 -20.43
C THR A 12 -2.23 2.37 -20.41
N THR A 13 -1.99 3.69 -20.51
CA THR A 13 -3.04 4.70 -20.67
C THR A 13 -2.78 5.55 -21.91
N VAL A 14 -3.84 5.95 -22.61
CA VAL A 14 -3.76 6.90 -23.74
C VAL A 14 -4.45 8.19 -23.33
N LEU A 15 -3.68 9.28 -23.21
CA LEU A 15 -4.21 10.58 -22.83
C LEU A 15 -5.04 11.19 -23.96
N GLY A 16 -6.10 11.92 -23.61
CA GLY A 16 -7.05 12.47 -24.57
C GLY A 16 -8.15 11.48 -24.99
N THR A 17 -8.03 10.20 -24.65
CA THR A 17 -9.08 9.19 -24.84
C THR A 17 -9.37 8.51 -23.49
N GLY A 18 -10.49 8.84 -22.85
CA GLY A 18 -10.88 8.26 -21.54
C GLY A 18 -10.48 9.11 -20.33
N SER A 19 -10.51 8.51 -19.13
CA SER A 19 -10.38 9.25 -17.86
C SER A 19 -8.94 9.51 -17.41
N GLY A 20 -7.95 8.85 -18.01
CA GLY A 20 -6.56 8.84 -17.50
C GLY A 20 -6.39 8.13 -16.15
N VAL A 21 -7.41 7.38 -15.71
CA VAL A 21 -7.41 6.65 -14.44
C VAL A 21 -7.11 5.18 -14.67
N GLN A 22 -6.06 4.68 -14.02
CA GLN A 22 -5.67 3.27 -14.01
C GLN A 22 -5.89 2.68 -12.63
N ARG A 23 -6.30 1.42 -12.57
CA ARG A 23 -6.54 0.68 -11.33
C ARG A 23 -5.66 -0.55 -11.28
N SER A 24 -5.09 -0.81 -10.10
CA SER A 24 -4.32 -2.00 -9.82
C SER A 24 -4.52 -2.41 -8.36
N ARG A 25 -3.76 -3.40 -7.89
CA ARG A 25 -3.77 -3.85 -6.49
C ARG A 25 -2.36 -4.03 -5.99
N LEU A 26 -2.17 -3.73 -4.71
CA LEU A 26 -0.94 -4.09 -4.01
C LEU A 26 -0.84 -5.62 -3.94
N ASN A 27 0.37 -6.16 -4.10
CA ASN A 27 0.63 -7.56 -3.79
C ASN A 27 0.45 -7.78 -2.29
N ARG A 28 -0.29 -8.82 -1.94
CA ARG A 28 -0.64 -9.14 -0.55
C ARG A 28 0.59 -9.28 0.32
N VAL A 29 0.51 -8.66 1.50
CA VAL A 29 1.53 -8.71 2.54
C VAL A 29 0.99 -9.51 3.72
N GLU A 30 1.65 -10.62 4.05
CA GLU A 30 1.40 -11.35 5.28
C GLU A 30 2.30 -10.80 6.41
N VAL A 31 1.67 -10.35 7.49
CA VAL A 31 2.34 -9.99 8.74
C VAL A 31 2.13 -11.11 9.75
N GLU A 32 3.22 -11.70 10.24
CA GLU A 32 3.21 -12.65 11.35
C GLU A 32 3.72 -11.97 12.62
N ASP A 33 2.87 -11.90 13.65
CA ASP A 33 3.25 -11.44 14.98
C ASP A 33 3.26 -12.61 15.97
N ALA A 34 4.46 -13.12 16.24
CA ALA A 34 4.71 -14.23 17.17
C ALA A 34 5.30 -13.77 18.51
N ARG A 35 5.28 -12.46 18.82
CA ARG A 35 6.01 -11.91 19.98
C ARG A 35 5.38 -12.27 21.33
N GLY A 36 4.13 -12.75 21.36
CA GLY A 36 3.44 -13.14 22.59
C GLY A 36 3.16 -11.99 23.55
N VAL A 37 3.22 -10.74 23.06
CA VAL A 37 2.97 -9.51 23.83
C VAL A 37 1.87 -8.69 23.18
N ASN A 38 1.42 -7.65 23.88
CA ASN A 38 0.36 -6.76 23.46
C ASN A 38 0.87 -5.35 23.10
N SER A 39 1.98 -5.27 22.36
CA SER A 39 2.60 -4.01 21.96
C SER A 39 1.97 -3.38 20.71
N GLY A 40 1.21 -4.16 19.93
CA GLY A 40 0.78 -3.77 18.60
C GLY A 40 1.92 -3.73 17.59
N TRP A 41 1.60 -3.35 16.37
CA TRP A 41 2.54 -3.16 15.25
C TRP A 41 1.93 -2.21 14.22
N SER A 42 2.75 -1.63 13.35
CA SER A 42 2.27 -0.83 12.21
C SER A 42 3.00 -1.19 10.92
N LEU A 43 2.22 -1.35 9.85
CA LEU A 43 2.69 -1.49 8.49
C LEU A 43 2.30 -0.23 7.72
N THR A 44 3.29 0.52 7.26
CA THR A 44 3.12 1.78 6.53
C THR A 44 3.77 1.72 5.15
N ALA A 45 3.44 2.67 4.29
CA ALA A 45 4.11 2.83 3.01
C ALA A 45 4.44 4.28 2.67
N THR A 46 5.53 4.46 1.93
CA THR A 46 5.85 5.69 1.19
C THR A 46 5.98 5.36 -0.30
N LEU A 47 5.80 6.37 -1.15
CA LEU A 47 5.91 6.24 -2.61
C LEU A 47 6.71 7.40 -3.18
N THR A 48 7.69 7.10 -4.03
CA THR A 48 8.39 8.12 -4.82
C THR A 48 7.51 8.64 -5.95
N GLY A 49 7.83 9.82 -6.50
CA GLY A 49 7.25 10.20 -7.80
C GLY A 49 7.63 9.19 -8.88
N PHE A 50 6.78 9.03 -9.89
CA PHE A 50 7.16 8.26 -11.06
C PHE A 50 8.07 9.08 -11.97
N THR A 51 9.08 8.43 -12.52
CA THR A 51 10.00 9.01 -13.50
C THR A 51 10.05 8.18 -14.77
N SER A 52 10.26 8.86 -15.88
CA SER A 52 10.52 8.28 -17.20
C SER A 52 11.96 8.56 -17.63
N ALA A 53 12.52 7.69 -18.47
CA ALA A 53 13.86 7.85 -19.05
C ALA A 53 14.03 9.19 -19.80
N ASP A 54 12.95 9.72 -20.39
CA ASP A 54 12.95 10.98 -21.13
C ASP A 54 12.73 12.22 -20.23
N GLY A 55 12.84 12.05 -18.90
CA GLY A 55 12.73 13.14 -17.92
C GLY A 55 11.28 13.54 -17.59
N GLY A 56 10.29 12.77 -18.04
CA GLY A 56 8.90 12.96 -17.63
C GLY A 56 8.68 12.58 -16.16
N THR A 57 7.76 13.26 -15.48
CA THR A 57 7.40 12.94 -14.08
C THR A 57 5.89 12.83 -13.87
N ILE A 58 5.49 12.00 -12.90
CA ILE A 58 4.14 11.97 -12.34
C ILE A 58 4.29 12.01 -10.80
N PRO A 59 3.64 12.93 -10.09
CA PRO A 59 3.79 13.03 -8.64
C PRO A 59 3.24 11.78 -7.94
N ALA A 60 3.86 11.36 -6.83
CA ALA A 60 3.40 10.21 -6.03
C ALA A 60 1.93 10.34 -5.61
N GLY A 61 1.49 11.56 -5.29
CA GLY A 61 0.10 11.87 -4.92
C GLY A 61 -0.92 11.66 -6.03
N ALA A 62 -0.49 11.34 -7.26
CA ALA A 62 -1.35 10.83 -8.32
C ALA A 62 -1.87 9.42 -8.03
N VAL A 63 -1.20 8.66 -7.14
CA VAL A 63 -1.65 7.38 -6.64
C VAL A 63 -2.43 7.57 -5.35
N ARG A 64 -3.67 7.09 -5.35
CA ARG A 64 -4.47 6.88 -4.15
C ARG A 64 -4.56 5.39 -3.86
N TRP A 65 -4.44 5.05 -2.59
CA TRP A 65 -4.65 3.68 -2.14
C TRP A 65 -5.84 3.58 -1.18
N THR A 66 -6.45 2.40 -1.13
CA THR A 66 -7.51 2.04 -0.20
C THR A 66 -7.08 0.77 0.53
N PRO A 67 -6.50 0.90 1.73
CA PRO A 67 -6.02 -0.23 2.53
C PRO A 67 -7.13 -1.20 2.96
N LYS A 68 -6.76 -2.47 3.08
CA LYS A 68 -7.59 -3.56 3.62
C LYS A 68 -6.71 -4.46 4.48
N CYS A 69 -7.26 -4.92 5.59
CA CYS A 69 -6.59 -5.86 6.48
C CYS A 69 -7.55 -6.91 6.99
N THR A 70 -7.10 -8.15 7.06
CA THR A 70 -7.88 -9.24 7.63
C THR A 70 -7.00 -10.13 8.50
N ALA A 71 -7.59 -10.64 9.59
CA ALA A 71 -6.95 -11.66 10.40
C ALA A 71 -7.14 -13.03 9.72
N GLN A 72 -6.07 -13.81 9.61
CA GLN A 72 -6.18 -15.21 9.21
C GLN A 72 -6.78 -16.05 10.35
N ASN A 73 -7.22 -17.27 10.02
CA ASN A 73 -7.73 -18.21 11.02
C ASN A 73 -6.66 -18.53 12.09
N GLY A 74 -7.05 -18.54 13.36
CA GLY A 74 -6.15 -18.77 14.49
C GLY A 74 -5.49 -17.51 15.05
N SER A 75 -5.62 -16.37 14.38
CA SER A 75 -5.13 -15.08 14.89
C SER A 75 -6.00 -14.58 16.04
N VAL A 76 -5.35 -14.02 17.07
CA VAL A 76 -6.04 -13.47 18.24
C VAL A 76 -6.39 -12.01 18.03
N GLY A 77 -5.45 -11.22 17.50
CA GLY A 77 -5.66 -9.79 17.26
C GLY A 77 -6.68 -9.49 16.16
N VAL A 78 -7.26 -8.29 16.20
CA VAL A 78 -8.10 -7.75 15.12
C VAL A 78 -7.35 -6.57 14.49
N PRO A 79 -6.80 -6.73 13.27
CA PRO A 79 -6.05 -5.65 12.63
C PRO A 79 -7.01 -4.54 12.18
N VAL A 80 -6.48 -3.32 12.12
CA VAL A 80 -7.19 -2.14 11.64
C VAL A 80 -6.53 -1.68 10.34
N ALA A 81 -7.33 -1.61 9.28
CA ALA A 81 -6.88 -1.06 8.00
C ALA A 81 -6.65 0.45 8.12
N GLY A 82 -5.68 0.96 7.37
CA GLY A 82 -5.50 2.41 7.21
C GLY A 82 -6.64 3.06 6.43
N SER A 83 -6.78 4.37 6.59
CA SER A 83 -7.75 5.15 5.81
C SER A 83 -7.30 5.34 4.36
N PRO A 84 -8.23 5.44 3.39
CA PRO A 84 -7.90 5.81 2.02
C PRO A 84 -7.15 7.15 1.97
N ALA A 85 -6.05 7.19 1.24
CA ALA A 85 -5.17 8.37 1.17
C ALA A 85 -4.43 8.44 -0.17
N ALA A 86 -3.92 9.63 -0.49
CA ALA A 86 -2.90 9.77 -1.53
C ALA A 86 -1.55 9.34 -0.96
N LEU A 87 -0.73 8.68 -1.78
CA LEU A 87 0.62 8.27 -1.40
C LEU A 87 1.64 9.39 -1.63
N GLY A 88 2.78 9.31 -0.95
CA GLY A 88 3.85 10.31 -1.05
C GLY A 88 5.06 9.96 -0.18
N SER A 89 5.87 10.97 0.10
CA SER A 89 7.03 10.85 1.01
C SER A 89 6.64 10.66 2.46
N GLU A 90 5.46 11.16 2.85
CA GLU A 90 4.89 10.94 4.18
C GLU A 90 4.33 9.51 4.27
N ALA A 91 4.66 8.82 5.37
CA ALA A 91 4.24 7.45 5.57
C ALA A 91 2.72 7.36 5.78
N ALA A 92 2.03 6.65 4.89
CA ALA A 92 0.61 6.34 5.01
C ALA A 92 0.44 4.96 5.67
N SER A 93 -0.56 4.80 6.52
CA SER A 93 -0.87 3.50 7.16
C SER A 93 -1.51 2.54 6.15
N LEU A 94 -0.95 1.34 6.01
CA LEU A 94 -1.60 0.22 5.32
C LEU A 94 -2.40 -0.59 6.34
N CYS A 95 -1.73 -1.04 7.40
CA CYS A 95 -2.31 -1.91 8.40
C CYS A 95 -1.71 -1.68 9.76
N ARG A 96 -2.47 -1.92 10.83
CA ARG A 96 -1.94 -1.86 12.19
C ARG A 96 -2.64 -2.83 13.12
N MET A 97 -1.93 -3.24 14.15
CA MET A 97 -2.52 -3.83 15.35
C MET A 97 -2.41 -2.84 16.49
N ASN A 98 -3.54 -2.57 17.16
CA ASN A 98 -3.53 -1.79 18.38
C ASN A 98 -3.32 -2.70 19.58
N PRO A 99 -2.65 -2.22 20.64
CA PRO A 99 -2.75 -2.84 21.95
C PRO A 99 -4.21 -3.00 22.38
N ASP A 100 -4.56 -4.15 22.94
CA ASP A 100 -5.90 -4.46 23.47
C ASP A 100 -5.82 -4.82 24.95
N GLY A 101 -6.09 -3.87 25.84
CA GLY A 101 -5.98 -4.06 27.29
C GLY A 101 -6.85 -5.19 27.87
N SER A 102 -7.79 -5.76 27.10
CA SER A 102 -8.60 -6.90 27.53
C SER A 102 -7.91 -8.27 27.32
N ARG A 103 -6.75 -8.29 26.65
CA ARG A 103 -6.04 -9.53 26.28
C ARG A 103 -4.54 -9.46 26.64
N PRO A 104 -3.92 -10.60 26.98
CA PRO A 104 -2.49 -10.65 27.26
C PRO A 104 -1.62 -10.48 25.99
N PHE A 105 -2.13 -10.79 24.80
CA PHE A 105 -1.42 -10.67 23.52
C PHE A 105 -2.39 -10.53 22.33
N THR A 106 -1.88 -10.02 21.20
CA THR A 106 -2.62 -9.81 19.94
C THR A 106 -1.99 -10.50 18.73
N GLY A 107 -1.12 -11.47 18.97
CA GLY A 107 -0.40 -12.22 17.92
C GLY A 107 -1.28 -12.99 16.93
N GLY A 108 -0.65 -13.46 15.86
CA GLY A 108 -1.29 -14.16 14.76
C GLY A 108 -0.70 -13.83 13.40
N ARG A 109 -1.41 -14.21 12.34
CA ARG A 109 -1.13 -13.86 10.95
C ARG A 109 -2.21 -12.95 10.37
N PHE A 110 -1.79 -11.96 9.62
CA PHE A 110 -2.66 -10.89 9.11
C PHE A 110 -2.32 -10.61 7.65
N ASP A 111 -3.34 -10.64 6.79
CA ASP A 111 -3.22 -10.27 5.39
C ASP A 111 -3.52 -8.78 5.25
N ALA A 112 -2.59 -8.04 4.65
CA ALA A 112 -2.71 -6.63 4.32
C ALA A 112 -2.60 -6.42 2.81
N ASP A 113 -3.60 -5.71 2.26
CA ASP A 113 -3.78 -5.43 0.84
C ASP A 113 -4.17 -3.97 0.63
N ALA A 114 -4.12 -3.50 -0.62
CA ALA A 114 -4.74 -2.22 -0.99
C ALA A 114 -5.23 -2.24 -2.45
N ASP A 115 -6.38 -1.63 -2.71
CA ASP A 115 -6.72 -1.22 -4.07
C ASP A 115 -5.95 0.07 -4.39
N LEU A 116 -5.37 0.14 -5.59
CA LEU A 116 -4.55 1.26 -6.04
C LEU A 116 -5.20 1.94 -7.23
N THR A 117 -5.22 3.27 -7.24
CA THR A 117 -5.72 4.08 -8.35
C THR A 117 -4.69 5.13 -8.70
N LEU A 118 -4.20 5.11 -9.94
CA LEU A 118 -3.32 6.11 -10.50
C LEU A 118 -4.12 7.03 -11.42
N THR A 119 -4.09 8.34 -11.17
CA THR A 119 -4.66 9.35 -12.08
C THR A 119 -3.53 10.05 -12.81
N VAL A 120 -3.34 9.72 -14.09
CA VAL A 120 -2.28 10.31 -14.91
C VAL A 120 -2.68 11.74 -15.33
N PRO A 121 -1.86 12.76 -15.04
CA PRO A 121 -2.11 14.13 -15.49
C PRO A 121 -2.24 14.23 -17.03
N GLY A 122 -3.17 15.05 -17.51
CA GLY A 122 -3.45 15.17 -18.96
C GLY A 122 -2.31 15.75 -19.81
N PHE A 123 -1.28 16.32 -19.17
CA PHE A 123 -0.08 16.88 -19.80
C PHE A 123 1.17 16.00 -19.59
N THR A 124 1.00 14.78 -19.06
CA THR A 124 2.09 13.82 -18.94
C THR A 124 2.60 13.44 -20.33
N ARG A 125 3.92 13.40 -20.50
CA ARG A 125 4.55 13.00 -21.76
C ARG A 125 4.33 11.51 -21.99
N PRO A 126 4.21 11.03 -23.24
CA PRO A 126 4.25 9.60 -23.53
C PRO A 126 5.57 8.99 -23.06
N GLY A 127 5.53 7.76 -22.56
CA GLY A 127 6.70 7.00 -22.13
C GLY A 127 6.39 6.01 -21.01
N ASP A 128 7.38 5.21 -20.66
CA ASP A 128 7.30 4.30 -19.51
C ASP A 128 7.68 5.05 -18.22
N TYR A 129 6.92 4.80 -17.16
CA TYR A 129 7.04 5.47 -15.87
C TYR A 129 7.18 4.44 -14.76
N SER A 130 8.15 4.65 -13.87
CA SER A 130 8.38 3.77 -12.72
C SER A 130 8.53 4.57 -11.42
N ALA A 131 8.08 3.99 -10.31
CA ALA A 131 8.21 4.53 -8.96
C ALA A 131 8.53 3.40 -7.98
N THR A 132 9.06 3.75 -6.81
CA THR A 132 9.32 2.79 -5.73
C THR A 132 8.32 3.01 -4.59
N LEU A 133 7.55 1.98 -4.28
CA LEU A 133 6.74 1.88 -3.06
C LEU A 133 7.58 1.19 -1.98
N THR A 134 7.80 1.84 -0.84
CA THR A 134 8.54 1.24 0.29
C THR A 134 7.56 0.87 1.38
N LEU A 135 7.55 -0.39 1.80
CA LEU A 135 6.76 -0.89 2.93
C LEU A 135 7.64 -0.99 4.18
N THR A 136 7.15 -0.49 5.32
CA THR A 136 7.86 -0.51 6.59
C THR A 136 6.99 -1.13 7.67
N LEU A 137 7.50 -2.16 8.35
CA LEU A 137 6.86 -2.79 9.51
C LEU A 137 7.60 -2.39 10.80
N LEU A 138 6.87 -1.88 11.79
CA LEU A 138 7.35 -1.50 13.13
C LEU A 138 6.62 -2.28 14.23
#